data_AF-A0A565BR72-F1
#
_entry.id   AF-A0A565BR72-F1
#
_cell.length_a   1.000
_cell.length_b   1.000
_cell.length_c   1.000
_cell.angle_alpha   90.00
_cell.angle_beta   90.00
_cell.angle_gamma   90.00
#
_symmetry.space_group_name_H-M   'P 1'
#
loop_
_entity.id
_entity.type
_entity.pdbx_description
1 polymer ?
#
loop_
_entity_poly.entity_id
_entity_poly.type
_entity_poly.pdbx_seq_one_letter_code
_entity_poly.pdbx_strand_id
1 'polypeptide(L)'
;MDKSCTLLVHYGKGTPAVTNEIKQALQGNDIEAKVDTMKKSNLRNNLHHPNVYIRGLTLRFLCRLKETEIVEPLTPSVLHNLDHRHPFVRKNAILAIMSIYKLPQGDQLFVDAPEMIENVLLTEQDPSAKRNAFLMLFTCAEERAVNYLLSNVDKVSEWNQSLQMVVLELIRSVCKNKPAEKGKYIKIIISLLSATCYAVIYECAGTLVSLSSAPTAIRAAANTYCQLPLSQSDNNVKLILLDRLNELKTLHRDIMVELIIDVLRALSTLNLDIQRKTLDIALDLITHHNINEVVDMLKKELVKTQSGEYRQMLIQAIHACAVKFPEVASTVVHLLMDFLGDSNVVSALDVVVFVREIIETNPKSRVSIITRLLDTFYHIRAGKVCPYALWIIGEYCLSLSEVESGISTIKQCLGELPFYSVSEESETPDRFTICSAYTTKSMYRTTDYYSRSLQPGCKIAGVRVYSNALDLRLQIFVGRLMVTFSIMPADMVISVLGPSLGTTRQNHLCN
;
A
#
# COMPACT_ATOMS: atom_id res chain seq x y z
N MET A 1 -10.49 -1.64 27.16
CA MET A 1 -11.81 -2.30 27.33
C MET A 1 -12.19 -2.25 28.80
N ASP A 2 -12.76 -1.15 29.26
CA ASP A 2 -13.39 -1.09 30.59
C ASP A 2 -14.77 -1.71 30.52
N LYS A 3 -14.84 -3.04 30.72
CA LYS A 3 -16.12 -3.68 31.05
C LYS A 3 -16.38 -3.46 32.54
N SER A 4 -17.58 -2.98 32.85
CA SER A 4 -18.12 -2.90 34.22
C SER A 4 -18.10 -4.30 34.84
N CYS A 5 -17.35 -4.47 35.94
CA CYS A 5 -17.39 -5.71 36.71
C CYS A 5 -18.58 -5.66 37.64
N THR A 6 -19.55 -6.55 37.44
CA THR A 6 -20.62 -6.79 38.40
C THR A 6 -20.04 -7.60 39.56
N LEU A 7 -20.01 -7.02 40.77
CA LEU A 7 -19.72 -7.76 41.99
C LEU A 7 -20.89 -8.73 42.23
N LEU A 8 -20.65 -10.02 42.01
CA LEU A 8 -21.61 -11.07 42.38
C LEU A 8 -21.45 -11.36 43.87
N VAL A 9 -22.24 -10.68 44.70
CA VAL A 9 -22.39 -11.04 46.12
C VAL A 9 -23.33 -12.24 46.18
N HIS A 10 -22.78 -13.42 46.48
CA HIS A 10 -23.57 -14.64 46.63
C HIS A 10 -24.22 -14.64 48.02
N TYR A 11 -25.54 -14.51 48.08
CA TYR A 11 -26.31 -14.62 49.32
C TYR A 11 -26.84 -16.04 49.50
N GLY A 12 -26.80 -16.55 50.74
CA GLY A 12 -27.64 -17.70 51.11
C GLY A 12 -29.11 -17.34 50.89
N LYS A 13 -29.95 -18.31 50.53
CA LYS A 13 -31.40 -18.08 50.31
C LYS A 13 -32.02 -17.48 51.58
N GLY A 14 -32.26 -16.15 51.62
CA GLY A 14 -32.88 -15.48 52.76
C GLY A 14 -32.71 -13.95 52.92
N THR A 15 -31.84 -13.25 52.19
CA THR A 15 -31.50 -11.82 52.49
C THR A 15 -31.56 -10.84 51.30
N PRO A 16 -32.74 -10.51 50.75
CA PRO A 16 -32.87 -9.54 49.66
C PRO A 16 -32.66 -8.07 50.06
N ALA A 17 -32.98 -7.67 51.31
CA ALA A 17 -32.92 -6.26 51.75
C ALA A 17 -31.50 -5.65 51.73
N VAL A 18 -30.48 -6.48 51.97
CA VAL A 18 -29.07 -6.06 52.08
C VAL A 18 -28.47 -5.65 50.73
N THR A 19 -29.03 -6.12 49.61
CA THR A 19 -28.43 -5.91 48.27
C THR A 19 -28.49 -4.45 47.80
N ASN A 20 -29.59 -3.75 48.11
CA ASN A 20 -29.79 -2.35 47.70
C ASN A 20 -28.94 -1.40 48.57
N GLU A 21 -28.85 -1.67 49.86
CA GLU A 21 -28.01 -0.91 50.81
C GLU A 21 -26.53 -1.05 50.46
N ILE A 22 -26.07 -2.26 50.15
CA ILE A 22 -24.69 -2.52 49.72
C ILE A 22 -24.38 -1.82 48.39
N LYS A 23 -25.30 -1.86 47.42
CA LYS A 23 -25.12 -1.17 46.15
C LYS A 23 -25.03 0.35 46.35
N GLN A 24 -25.86 0.91 47.23
CA GLN A 24 -25.87 2.33 47.54
C GLN A 24 -24.60 2.76 48.28
N ALA A 25 -24.12 1.97 49.24
CA ALA A 25 -22.87 2.22 49.96
C ALA A 25 -21.63 2.11 49.04
N LEU A 26 -21.61 1.14 48.12
CA LEU A 26 -20.54 1.01 47.12
C LEU A 26 -20.53 2.13 46.06
N GLN A 27 -21.69 2.75 45.80
CA GLN A 27 -21.83 3.87 44.86
C GLN A 27 -21.66 5.24 45.53
N GLY A 28 -21.74 5.32 46.85
CA GLY A 28 -21.46 6.55 47.61
C GLY A 28 -20.01 7.00 47.52
N ASN A 29 -19.68 8.17 48.04
CA ASN A 29 -18.28 8.66 48.12
C ASN A 29 -17.63 8.37 49.48
N ASP A 30 -18.39 7.82 50.43
CA ASP A 30 -17.89 7.48 51.77
C ASP A 30 -17.03 6.21 51.72
N ILE A 31 -15.74 6.38 52.01
CA ILE A 31 -14.75 5.31 52.00
C ILE A 31 -15.01 4.33 53.16
N GLU A 32 -15.44 4.83 54.32
CA GLU A 32 -15.65 4.01 55.51
C GLU A 32 -16.87 3.10 55.34
N ALA A 33 -17.96 3.63 54.79
CA ALA A 33 -19.14 2.84 54.42
C ALA A 33 -18.85 1.80 53.33
N LYS A 34 -17.96 2.09 52.38
CA LYS A 34 -17.49 1.10 51.39
C LYS A 34 -16.69 -0.02 52.03
N VAL A 35 -15.75 0.33 52.90
CA VAL A 35 -14.91 -0.62 53.64
C VAL A 35 -15.79 -1.55 54.47
N ASP A 36 -16.75 -1.01 55.22
CA ASP A 36 -17.66 -1.80 56.06
C ASP A 36 -18.58 -2.71 55.22
N THR A 37 -19.10 -2.19 54.12
CA THR A 37 -19.90 -2.95 53.15
C THR A 37 -19.11 -4.10 52.51
N MET A 38 -17.84 -3.85 52.18
CA MET A 38 -16.96 -4.88 51.62
C MET A 38 -16.59 -5.94 52.66
N LYS A 39 -16.37 -5.56 53.93
CA LYS A 39 -16.23 -6.50 55.05
C LYS A 39 -17.48 -7.38 55.18
N LYS A 40 -18.67 -6.80 55.05
CA LYS A 40 -19.97 -7.52 55.06
C LYS A 40 -20.19 -8.44 53.86
N SER A 41 -19.58 -8.16 52.70
CA SER A 41 -19.73 -8.94 51.46
C SER A 41 -19.07 -10.33 51.48
N ASN A 42 -18.43 -10.68 52.60
CA ASN A 42 -17.88 -12.01 52.89
C ASN A 42 -16.90 -12.52 51.80
N LEU A 43 -16.02 -11.62 51.34
CA LEU A 43 -15.03 -11.89 50.29
C LEU A 43 -14.17 -13.12 50.59
N ARG A 44 -13.82 -13.34 51.86
CA ARG A 44 -13.09 -14.52 52.31
C ARG A 44 -13.85 -15.82 51.98
N ASN A 45 -15.16 -15.87 52.23
CA ASN A 45 -15.97 -17.04 51.88
C ASN A 45 -16.03 -17.26 50.36
N ASN A 46 -16.10 -16.18 49.58
CA ASN A 46 -16.11 -16.29 48.12
C ASN A 46 -14.78 -16.83 47.56
N LEU A 47 -13.64 -16.51 48.20
CA LEU A 47 -12.31 -17.07 47.85
C LEU A 47 -12.19 -18.56 48.15
N HIS A 48 -13.02 -19.10 49.04
CA HIS A 48 -13.11 -20.52 49.38
C HIS A 48 -14.32 -21.23 48.77
N HIS A 49 -15.14 -20.53 47.99
CA HIS A 49 -16.39 -21.06 47.45
C HIS A 49 -16.15 -22.24 46.48
N PRO A 50 -16.94 -23.34 46.52
CA PRO A 50 -16.70 -24.51 45.65
C PRO A 50 -16.78 -24.19 44.14
N ASN A 51 -17.57 -23.17 43.77
CA ASN A 51 -17.64 -22.67 42.39
C ASN A 51 -16.40 -21.86 42.01
N VAL A 52 -15.64 -22.40 41.05
CA VAL A 52 -14.40 -21.80 40.50
C VAL A 52 -14.61 -20.42 39.87
N TYR A 53 -15.80 -20.15 39.33
CA TYR A 53 -16.11 -18.87 38.71
C TYR A 53 -16.33 -17.78 39.76
N ILE A 54 -16.97 -18.11 40.89
CA ILE A 54 -17.13 -17.18 42.02
C ILE A 54 -15.76 -16.83 42.61
N ARG A 55 -14.89 -17.83 42.83
CA ARG A 55 -13.50 -17.59 43.25
C ARG A 55 -12.76 -16.68 42.27
N GLY A 56 -12.77 -17.03 40.98
CA GLY A 56 -12.02 -16.28 39.96
C GLY A 56 -12.53 -14.86 39.74
N LEU A 57 -13.85 -14.62 39.81
CA LEU A 57 -14.42 -13.27 39.76
C LEU A 57 -14.06 -12.46 41.01
N THR A 58 -14.05 -13.09 42.17
CA THR A 58 -13.63 -12.44 43.43
C THR A 58 -12.15 -12.04 43.34
N LEU A 59 -11.27 -12.94 42.92
CA LEU A 59 -9.84 -12.64 42.70
C LEU A 59 -9.65 -11.52 41.67
N ARG A 60 -10.45 -11.51 40.60
CA ARG A 60 -10.43 -10.43 39.60
C ARG A 60 -10.88 -9.09 40.20
N PHE A 61 -11.87 -9.11 41.09
CA PHE A 61 -12.34 -7.93 41.81
C PHE A 61 -11.24 -7.38 42.73
N LEU A 62 -10.52 -8.25 43.45
CA LEU A 62 -9.39 -7.83 44.30
C LEU A 62 -8.30 -7.08 43.53
N CYS A 63 -8.12 -7.35 42.23
CA CYS A 63 -7.15 -6.61 41.40
C CYS A 63 -7.45 -5.11 41.28
N ARG A 64 -8.67 -4.66 41.61
CA ARG A 64 -9.12 -3.27 41.51
C ARG A 64 -9.18 -2.56 42.86
N LEU A 65 -8.99 -3.29 43.97
CA LEU A 65 -9.01 -2.72 45.31
C LEU A 65 -7.70 -2.01 45.60
N LYS A 66 -7.80 -0.85 46.25
CA LYS A 66 -6.63 -0.03 46.63
C LYS A 66 -6.45 0.05 48.14
N GLU A 67 -7.50 -0.28 48.88
CA GLU A 67 -7.59 -0.19 50.33
C GLU A 67 -6.89 -1.39 50.98
N THR A 68 -5.67 -1.18 51.47
CA THR A 68 -4.81 -2.22 52.07
C THR A 68 -5.48 -2.91 53.25
N GLU A 69 -6.22 -2.17 54.08
CA GLU A 69 -6.96 -2.68 55.25
C GLU A 69 -7.98 -3.78 54.90
N ILE A 70 -8.55 -3.75 53.69
CA ILE A 70 -9.51 -4.76 53.25
C ILE A 70 -8.80 -5.97 52.64
N VAL A 71 -7.65 -5.74 52.02
CA VAL A 71 -6.89 -6.74 51.30
C VAL A 71 -6.04 -7.59 52.24
N GLU A 72 -5.42 -6.98 53.25
CA GLU A 72 -4.57 -7.63 54.25
C GLU A 72 -5.19 -8.90 54.86
N PRO A 73 -6.44 -8.91 55.37
CA PRO A 73 -7.04 -10.12 55.93
C PRO A 73 -7.36 -11.21 54.87
N LEU A 74 -7.33 -10.87 53.58
CA LEU A 74 -7.62 -11.79 52.48
C LEU A 74 -6.34 -12.45 51.93
N THR A 75 -5.16 -11.90 52.20
CA THR A 75 -3.86 -12.38 51.72
C THR A 75 -3.67 -13.90 51.83
N PRO A 76 -3.92 -14.57 52.98
CA PRO A 76 -3.73 -16.02 53.07
C PRO A 76 -4.69 -16.80 52.16
N SER A 77 -5.91 -16.29 51.97
CA SER A 77 -6.91 -16.91 51.09
C SER A 77 -6.57 -16.71 49.61
N VAL A 78 -5.93 -15.59 49.26
CA VAL A 78 -5.42 -15.34 47.91
C VAL A 78 -4.26 -16.30 47.61
N LEU A 79 -3.30 -16.44 48.52
CA LEU A 79 -2.17 -17.38 48.36
C LEU A 79 -2.63 -18.83 48.21
N HIS A 80 -3.58 -19.28 49.03
CA HIS A 80 -4.14 -20.63 48.94
C HIS A 80 -4.73 -20.95 47.54
N ASN A 81 -5.19 -19.93 46.80
CA ASN A 81 -5.73 -20.13 45.47
C ASN A 81 -4.65 -20.31 44.37
N LEU A 82 -3.35 -20.16 44.69
CA LEU A 82 -2.24 -20.55 43.81
C LEU A 82 -2.17 -22.07 43.60
N ASP A 83 -2.50 -22.87 44.62
CA ASP A 83 -2.46 -24.34 44.55
C ASP A 83 -3.79 -24.95 44.08
N HIS A 84 -4.73 -24.11 43.64
CA HIS A 84 -6.05 -24.58 43.25
C HIS A 84 -6.00 -25.48 42.00
N ARG A 85 -6.71 -26.60 42.01
CA ARG A 85 -6.74 -27.59 40.90
C ARG A 85 -7.06 -27.00 39.52
N HIS A 86 -7.90 -25.96 39.49
CA HIS A 86 -8.40 -25.36 38.25
C HIS A 86 -7.54 -24.16 37.80
N PRO A 87 -6.96 -24.15 36.58
CA PRO A 87 -6.08 -23.08 36.10
C PRO A 87 -6.72 -21.69 36.07
N PHE A 88 -8.02 -21.61 35.76
CA PHE A 88 -8.77 -20.35 35.84
C PHE A 88 -8.66 -19.66 37.21
N VAL A 89 -8.62 -20.41 38.31
CA VAL A 89 -8.47 -19.82 39.64
C VAL A 89 -7.03 -19.36 39.85
N ARG A 90 -6.05 -20.23 39.56
CA ARG A 90 -4.61 -19.91 39.69
C ARG A 90 -4.22 -18.67 38.89
N LYS A 91 -4.62 -18.57 37.62
CA LYS A 91 -4.31 -17.40 36.78
C LYS A 91 -4.89 -16.09 37.32
N ASN A 92 -6.04 -16.13 38.00
CA ASN A 92 -6.64 -14.95 38.62
C ASN A 92 -5.99 -14.66 39.98
N ALA A 93 -5.57 -15.68 40.72
CA ALA A 93 -4.82 -15.52 41.97
C ALA A 93 -3.49 -14.82 41.71
N ILE A 94 -2.74 -15.25 40.69
CA ILE A 94 -1.49 -14.61 40.28
C ILE A 94 -1.70 -13.12 39.93
N LEU A 95 -2.76 -12.78 39.20
CA LEU A 95 -3.07 -11.38 38.86
C LEU A 95 -3.48 -10.57 40.09
N ALA A 96 -4.22 -11.17 41.03
CA ALA A 96 -4.59 -10.52 42.28
C ALA A 96 -3.32 -10.21 43.09
N ILE A 97 -2.43 -11.20 43.26
CA ILE A 97 -1.14 -11.02 43.95
C ILE A 97 -0.33 -9.92 43.27
N MET A 98 -0.17 -9.95 41.95
CA MET A 98 0.54 -8.91 41.20
C MET A 98 -0.04 -7.51 41.45
N SER A 99 -1.38 -7.39 41.47
CA SER A 99 -2.04 -6.10 41.65
C SER A 99 -1.90 -5.58 43.08
N ILE A 100 -2.02 -6.48 44.07
CA ILE A 100 -1.87 -6.12 45.49
C ILE A 100 -0.42 -5.78 45.82
N TYR A 101 0.55 -6.55 45.29
CA TYR A 101 1.98 -6.30 45.49
C TYR A 101 2.41 -4.90 45.00
N LYS A 102 1.71 -4.35 44.01
CA LYS A 102 1.95 -2.99 43.48
C LYS A 102 1.34 -1.87 44.32
N LEU A 103 0.49 -2.18 45.31
CA LEU A 103 -0.06 -1.17 46.21
C LEU A 103 1.03 -0.61 47.12
N PRO A 104 0.85 0.61 47.67
CA PRO A 104 1.74 1.11 48.72
C PRO A 104 1.80 0.09 49.88
N GLN A 105 3.00 -0.31 50.28
CA GLN A 105 3.24 -1.35 51.32
C GLN A 105 2.71 -2.76 50.94
N GLY A 106 2.32 -2.99 49.69
CA GLY A 106 1.82 -4.29 49.23
C GLY A 106 2.90 -5.38 49.19
N ASP A 107 4.17 -4.98 49.07
CA ASP A 107 5.34 -5.85 49.20
C ASP A 107 5.47 -6.45 50.61
N GLN A 108 5.06 -5.71 51.64
CA GLN A 108 5.04 -6.19 53.02
C GLN A 108 3.92 -7.20 53.27
N LEU A 109 2.80 -7.07 52.55
CA LEU A 109 1.70 -8.05 52.62
C LEU A 109 2.08 -9.39 51.98
N PHE A 110 3.03 -9.39 51.05
CA PHE A 110 3.37 -10.51 50.19
C PHE A 110 4.89 -10.67 50.05
N VAL A 111 5.61 -10.71 51.17
CA VAL A 111 7.10 -10.71 51.20
C VAL A 111 7.69 -11.78 50.28
N ASP A 112 7.18 -13.01 50.35
CA ASP A 112 7.69 -14.15 49.60
C ASP A 112 7.02 -14.36 48.23
N ALA A 113 6.12 -13.45 47.81
CA ALA A 113 5.36 -13.65 46.58
C ALA A 113 6.23 -13.80 45.32
N PRO A 114 7.31 -13.02 45.10
CA PRO A 114 8.18 -13.23 43.95
C PRO A 114 8.76 -14.66 43.88
N GLU A 115 9.14 -15.24 45.01
CA GLU A 115 9.67 -16.60 45.07
C GLU A 115 8.58 -17.65 44.85
N MET A 116 7.41 -17.47 45.48
CA MET A 116 6.26 -18.37 45.26
C MET A 116 5.82 -18.37 43.80
N ILE A 117 5.75 -17.20 43.15
CA ILE A 117 5.35 -17.08 41.76
C ILE A 117 6.41 -17.66 40.80
N GLU A 118 7.70 -17.57 41.14
CA GLU A 118 8.75 -18.26 40.40
C GLU A 118 8.59 -19.79 40.45
N ASN A 119 8.29 -20.35 41.63
CA ASN A 119 7.98 -21.78 41.77
C ASN A 119 6.74 -22.20 40.98
N VAL A 120 5.69 -21.36 41.00
CA VAL A 120 4.50 -21.57 40.15
C VAL A 120 4.88 -21.54 38.67
N LEU A 121 5.71 -20.60 38.23
CA LEU A 121 6.13 -20.46 36.84
C LEU A 121 6.91 -21.68 36.32
N LEU A 122 7.69 -22.34 37.18
CA LEU A 122 8.44 -23.55 36.86
C LEU A 122 7.54 -24.78 36.69
N THR A 123 6.48 -24.89 37.50
CA THR A 123 5.62 -26.07 37.56
C THR A 123 4.36 -25.95 36.69
N GLU A 124 3.89 -24.74 36.43
CA GLU A 124 2.64 -24.46 35.75
C GLU A 124 2.65 -24.89 34.27
N GLN A 125 1.59 -25.57 33.89
CA GLN A 125 1.38 -26.10 32.54
C GLN A 125 0.35 -25.28 31.75
N ASP A 126 -0.59 -24.61 32.43
CA ASP A 126 -1.59 -23.79 31.75
C ASP A 126 -0.95 -22.53 31.15
N PRO A 127 -1.08 -22.29 29.82
CA PRO A 127 -0.45 -21.15 29.16
C PRO A 127 -0.84 -19.79 29.74
N SER A 128 -2.10 -19.63 30.17
CA SER A 128 -2.59 -18.35 30.67
C SER A 128 -2.10 -18.07 32.08
N ALA A 129 -2.05 -19.08 32.95
CA ALA A 129 -1.48 -18.96 34.29
C ALA A 129 0.03 -18.73 34.21
N LYS A 130 0.74 -19.49 33.37
CA LYS A 130 2.18 -19.35 33.13
C LYS A 130 2.54 -17.94 32.63
N ARG A 131 1.79 -17.42 31.66
CA ARG A 131 1.93 -16.03 31.17
C ARG A 131 1.74 -15.01 32.27
N ASN A 132 0.75 -15.19 33.16
CA ASN A 132 0.51 -14.25 34.25
C ASN A 132 1.59 -14.33 35.33
N ALA A 133 2.13 -15.52 35.61
CA ALA A 133 3.24 -15.71 36.55
C ALA A 133 4.48 -14.97 36.04
N PHE A 134 4.83 -15.17 34.76
CA PHE A 134 5.93 -14.44 34.13
C PHE A 134 5.70 -12.93 34.12
N LEU A 135 4.48 -12.46 33.82
CA LEU A 135 4.15 -11.03 33.87
C LEU A 135 4.29 -10.44 35.28
N MET A 136 3.89 -11.17 36.32
CA MET A 136 4.05 -10.73 37.70
C MET A 136 5.52 -10.58 38.04
N LEU A 137 6.35 -11.59 37.72
CA LEU A 137 7.80 -11.49 37.92
C LEU A 137 8.40 -10.34 37.12
N PHE A 138 8.05 -10.21 35.84
CA PHE A 138 8.52 -9.08 35.02
C PHE A 138 8.20 -7.74 35.71
N THR A 139 6.99 -7.57 36.22
CA THR A 139 6.61 -6.26 36.75
C THR A 139 7.10 -5.99 38.18
N CYS A 140 7.19 -7.02 39.02
CA CYS A 140 7.46 -6.85 40.45
C CYS A 140 8.88 -7.32 40.85
N ALA A 141 9.53 -8.15 40.03
CA ALA A 141 10.84 -8.75 40.29
C ALA A 141 11.59 -9.01 38.97
N GLU A 142 11.91 -7.94 38.22
CA GLU A 142 12.43 -8.01 36.84
C GLU A 142 13.63 -8.96 36.70
N GLU A 143 14.55 -8.99 37.68
CA GLU A 143 15.72 -9.86 37.66
C GLU A 143 15.37 -11.37 37.65
N ARG A 144 14.35 -11.79 38.41
CA ARG A 144 13.88 -13.19 38.41
C ARG A 144 13.28 -13.56 37.05
N ALA A 145 12.51 -12.65 36.44
CA ALA A 145 11.96 -12.87 35.10
C ALA A 145 13.05 -12.97 34.03
N VAL A 146 14.10 -12.13 34.12
CA VAL A 146 15.27 -12.21 33.24
C VAL A 146 16.01 -13.53 33.42
N ASN A 147 16.25 -13.97 34.65
CA ASN A 147 16.92 -15.24 34.91
C ASN A 147 16.13 -16.43 34.37
N TYR A 148 14.80 -16.43 34.54
CA TYR A 148 13.93 -17.46 33.97
C TYR A 148 14.01 -17.49 32.44
N LEU A 149 13.94 -16.31 31.78
CA LEU A 149 14.05 -16.20 30.33
C LEU A 149 15.40 -16.72 29.83
N LEU A 150 16.51 -16.26 30.45
CA LEU A 150 17.86 -16.63 30.03
C LEU A 150 18.17 -18.11 30.25
N SER A 151 17.56 -18.73 31.26
CA SER A 151 17.69 -20.17 31.51
C SER A 151 16.91 -21.05 30.51
N ASN A 152 16.02 -20.45 29.70
CA ASN A 152 15.14 -21.17 28.79
C ASN A 152 15.19 -20.64 27.34
N VAL A 153 16.27 -19.94 26.95
CA VAL A 153 16.41 -19.27 25.64
C VAL A 153 16.04 -20.17 24.47
N ASP A 154 16.52 -21.42 24.48
CA ASP A 154 16.33 -22.36 23.37
C ASP A 154 14.88 -22.81 23.19
N LYS A 155 14.04 -22.67 24.23
CA LYS A 155 12.63 -23.10 24.24
C LYS A 155 11.65 -21.95 23.98
N VAL A 156 12.12 -20.70 23.91
CA VAL A 156 11.25 -19.52 23.82
C VAL A 156 10.37 -19.53 22.56
N SER A 157 10.89 -20.05 21.44
CA SER A 157 10.14 -20.21 20.19
C SER A 157 8.99 -21.21 20.28
N GLU A 158 9.07 -22.18 21.19
CA GLU A 158 8.05 -23.20 21.45
C GLU A 158 6.97 -22.72 22.44
N TRP A 159 7.22 -21.60 23.12
CA TRP A 159 6.26 -21.06 24.09
C TRP A 159 4.99 -20.56 23.41
N ASN A 160 3.91 -20.51 24.19
CA ASN A 160 2.66 -19.95 23.73
C ASN A 160 2.83 -18.47 23.34
N GLN A 161 2.16 -18.06 22.25
CA GLN A 161 2.17 -16.68 21.75
C GLN A 161 2.00 -15.63 22.85
N SER A 162 1.06 -15.84 23.78
CA SER A 162 0.76 -14.86 24.83
C SER A 162 1.94 -14.65 25.79
N LEU A 163 2.77 -15.67 26.01
CA LEU A 163 3.99 -15.58 26.80
C LEU A 163 5.12 -14.94 25.98
N GLN A 164 5.27 -15.31 24.70
CA GLN A 164 6.24 -14.68 23.78
C GLN A 164 6.05 -13.16 23.68
N MET A 165 4.79 -12.69 23.64
CA MET A 165 4.48 -11.26 23.64
C MET A 165 4.98 -10.54 24.91
N VAL A 166 4.80 -11.15 26.09
CA VAL A 166 5.30 -10.57 27.36
C VAL A 166 6.83 -10.62 27.41
N VAL A 167 7.46 -11.66 26.83
CA VAL A 167 8.91 -11.73 26.69
C VAL A 167 9.44 -10.56 25.85
N LEU A 168 8.79 -10.23 24.73
CA LEU A 168 9.18 -9.06 23.92
C LEU A 168 9.03 -7.74 24.69
N GLU A 169 7.98 -7.60 25.48
CA GLU A 169 7.81 -6.44 26.38
C GLU A 169 8.92 -6.35 27.43
N LEU A 170 9.26 -7.46 28.10
CA LEU A 170 10.38 -7.54 29.04
C LEU A 170 11.70 -7.15 28.36
N ILE A 171 12.00 -7.72 27.19
CA ILE A 171 13.24 -7.43 26.45
C ILE A 171 13.34 -5.93 26.13
N ARG A 172 12.25 -5.30 25.67
CA ARG A 172 12.22 -3.85 25.43
C ARG A 172 12.48 -3.04 26.70
N SER A 173 11.86 -3.42 27.83
CA SER A 173 12.07 -2.78 29.14
C SER A 173 13.53 -2.88 29.57
N VAL A 174 14.08 -4.08 29.60
CA VAL A 174 15.45 -4.34 30.08
C VAL A 174 16.48 -3.67 29.19
N CYS A 175 16.32 -3.72 27.87
CA CYS A 175 17.26 -3.08 26.93
C CYS A 175 17.26 -1.55 27.00
N LYS A 176 16.16 -0.94 27.48
CA LYS A 176 16.08 0.50 27.75
C LYS A 176 16.88 0.86 29.00
N ASN A 177 16.83 0.02 30.03
CA ASN A 177 17.51 0.26 31.32
C ASN A 177 19.00 -0.16 31.28
N LYS A 178 19.34 -1.24 30.56
CA LYS A 178 20.66 -1.88 30.51
C LYS A 178 21.11 -2.09 29.06
N PRO A 179 21.53 -1.02 28.33
CA PRO A 179 21.84 -1.11 26.89
C PRO A 179 23.06 -1.96 26.55
N ALA A 180 24.00 -2.17 27.49
CA ALA A 180 25.18 -3.01 27.29
C ALA A 180 24.82 -4.49 27.06
N GLU A 181 23.64 -4.92 27.52
CA GLU A 181 23.21 -6.31 27.51
C GLU A 181 22.37 -6.70 26.28
N LYS A 182 22.15 -5.78 25.33
CA LYS A 182 21.28 -5.99 24.16
C LYS A 182 21.64 -7.24 23.33
N GLY A 183 22.92 -7.57 23.23
CA GLY A 183 23.42 -8.64 22.35
C GLY A 183 22.81 -10.02 22.63
N LYS A 184 22.62 -10.39 23.91
CA LYS A 184 21.99 -11.67 24.28
C LYS A 184 20.50 -11.71 23.92
N TYR A 185 19.79 -10.59 24.03
CA TYR A 185 18.37 -10.51 23.73
C TYR A 185 18.07 -10.46 22.23
N ILE A 186 18.95 -9.84 21.42
CA ILE A 186 18.81 -9.82 19.96
C ILE A 186 18.75 -11.24 19.38
N LYS A 187 19.55 -12.18 19.92
CA LYS A 187 19.50 -13.60 19.51
C LYS A 187 18.12 -14.23 19.74
N ILE A 188 17.50 -13.92 20.88
CA ILE A 188 16.14 -14.40 21.22
C ILE A 188 15.13 -13.83 20.22
N ILE A 189 15.20 -12.53 19.92
CA ILE A 189 14.28 -11.88 18.98
C ILE A 189 14.42 -12.49 17.57
N ILE A 190 15.65 -12.73 17.11
CA ILE A 190 15.90 -13.35 15.80
C ILE A 190 15.32 -14.77 15.75
N SER A 191 15.46 -15.56 16.81
CA SER A 191 14.83 -16.88 16.90
C SER A 191 13.30 -16.79 16.79
N LEU A 192 12.69 -15.79 17.40
CA LEU A 192 11.24 -15.56 17.35
C LEU A 192 10.73 -15.07 15.99
N LEU A 193 11.59 -14.62 15.06
CA LEU A 193 11.17 -14.32 13.68
C LEU A 193 10.71 -15.59 12.93
N SER A 194 11.14 -16.77 13.38
CA SER A 194 10.66 -18.07 12.87
C SER A 194 9.45 -18.65 13.62
N ALA A 195 8.81 -17.86 14.50
CA ALA A 195 7.60 -18.31 15.19
C ALA A 195 6.45 -18.58 14.21
N THR A 196 5.46 -19.36 14.64
CA THR A 196 4.29 -19.70 13.81
C THR A 196 3.23 -18.60 13.77
N CYS A 197 3.21 -17.72 14.77
CA CYS A 197 2.20 -16.68 14.89
C CYS A 197 2.66 -15.35 14.26
N TYR A 198 1.92 -14.89 13.26
CA TYR A 198 2.19 -13.63 12.56
C TYR A 198 2.23 -12.39 13.46
N ALA A 199 1.41 -12.34 14.52
CA ALA A 199 1.44 -11.22 15.47
C ALA A 199 2.76 -11.15 16.26
N VAL A 200 3.30 -12.32 16.64
CA VAL A 200 4.60 -12.41 17.32
C VAL A 200 5.70 -12.00 16.36
N ILE A 201 5.69 -12.53 15.13
CA ILE A 201 6.67 -12.21 14.08
C ILE A 201 6.69 -10.71 13.79
N TYR A 202 5.52 -10.07 13.65
CA TYR A 202 5.38 -8.63 13.43
C TYR A 202 5.98 -7.80 14.56
N GLU A 203 5.66 -8.14 15.82
CA GLU A 203 6.20 -7.45 17.00
C GLU A 203 7.70 -7.71 17.19
N CYS A 204 8.19 -8.90 16.83
CA CYS A 204 9.61 -9.23 16.85
C CYS A 204 10.39 -8.36 15.86
N ALA A 205 9.92 -8.24 14.62
CA ALA A 205 10.55 -7.38 13.62
C ALA A 205 10.60 -5.92 14.08
N GLY A 206 9.50 -5.41 14.66
CA GLY A 206 9.46 -4.03 15.17
C GLY A 206 10.37 -3.83 16.37
N THR A 207 10.41 -4.80 17.28
CA THR A 207 11.31 -4.80 18.43
C THR A 207 12.77 -4.84 17.97
N LEU A 208 13.10 -5.66 16.96
CA LEU A 208 14.45 -5.78 16.42
C LEU A 208 14.96 -4.44 15.84
N VAL A 209 14.13 -3.78 15.03
CA VAL A 209 14.43 -2.45 14.46
C VAL A 209 14.60 -1.40 15.55
N SER A 210 13.77 -1.44 16.60
CA SER A 210 13.85 -0.47 17.71
C SER A 210 15.11 -0.62 18.56
N LEU A 211 15.69 -1.83 18.64
CA LEU A 211 16.79 -2.13 19.54
C LEU A 211 18.16 -2.15 18.86
N SER A 212 18.21 -2.39 17.54
CA SER A 212 19.43 -2.59 16.77
C SER A 212 19.42 -1.80 15.46
N SER A 213 20.50 -1.07 15.19
CA SER A 213 20.78 -0.43 13.89
C SER A 213 21.72 -1.24 13.00
N ALA A 214 22.09 -2.46 13.42
CA ALA A 214 22.98 -3.32 12.64
C ALA A 214 22.31 -3.73 11.32
N PRO A 215 23.00 -3.61 10.16
CA PRO A 215 22.39 -3.92 8.86
C PRO A 215 21.82 -5.33 8.74
N THR A 216 22.44 -6.31 9.41
CA THR A 216 21.94 -7.70 9.44
C THR A 216 20.60 -7.82 10.16
N ALA A 217 20.41 -7.10 11.26
CA ALA A 217 19.17 -7.09 12.04
C ALA A 217 18.04 -6.36 11.29
N ILE A 218 18.34 -5.19 10.72
CA ILE A 218 17.38 -4.43 9.92
C ILE A 218 16.95 -5.23 8.68
N ARG A 219 17.89 -5.87 7.97
CA ARG A 219 17.58 -6.72 6.81
C ARG A 219 16.68 -7.89 7.19
N ALA A 220 16.92 -8.54 8.33
CA ALA A 220 16.05 -9.62 8.82
C ALA A 220 14.61 -9.11 9.07
N ALA A 221 14.46 -7.99 9.76
CA ALA A 221 13.14 -7.39 10.02
C ALA A 221 12.42 -6.94 8.74
N ALA A 222 13.14 -6.29 7.81
CA ALA A 222 12.59 -5.86 6.53
C ALA A 222 12.10 -7.05 5.68
N ASN A 223 12.89 -8.12 5.60
CA ASN A 223 12.49 -9.36 4.94
C ASN A 223 11.20 -9.94 5.54
N THR A 224 11.11 -9.96 6.86
CA THR A 224 9.89 -10.39 7.55
C THR A 224 8.68 -9.53 7.16
N TYR A 225 8.83 -8.20 7.12
CA TYR A 225 7.74 -7.31 6.69
C TYR A 225 7.39 -7.41 5.22
N CYS A 226 8.30 -7.81 4.33
CA CYS A 226 7.99 -8.10 2.92
C CYS A 226 7.24 -9.43 2.75
N GLN A 227 7.50 -10.42 3.60
CA GLN A 227 6.87 -11.75 3.51
C GLN A 227 5.46 -11.79 4.11
N LEU A 228 5.24 -11.13 5.25
CA LEU A 228 3.96 -11.16 5.97
C LEU A 228 2.73 -10.76 5.11
N PRO A 229 2.77 -9.70 4.28
CA PRO A 229 1.63 -9.30 3.46
C PRO A 229 1.15 -10.37 2.47
N LEU A 230 2.05 -11.27 2.06
CA LEU A 230 1.74 -12.36 1.12
C LEU A 230 0.95 -13.48 1.81
N SER A 231 1.17 -13.67 3.12
CA SER A 231 0.51 -14.73 3.91
C SER A 231 -0.79 -14.26 4.59
N GLN A 232 -1.01 -12.95 4.74
CA GLN A 232 -2.22 -12.42 5.35
C GLN A 232 -3.39 -12.32 4.35
N SER A 233 -4.61 -12.54 4.83
CA SER A 233 -5.84 -12.31 4.06
C SER A 233 -6.42 -10.91 4.27
N ASP A 234 -6.22 -10.32 5.45
CA ASP A 234 -6.77 -9.00 5.81
C ASP A 234 -5.98 -7.86 5.17
N ASN A 235 -6.67 -7.05 4.36
CA ASN A 235 -6.09 -5.89 3.68
C ASN A 235 -5.59 -4.81 4.66
N ASN A 236 -6.24 -4.63 5.81
CA ASN A 236 -5.82 -3.64 6.80
C ASN A 236 -4.45 -4.00 7.38
N VAL A 237 -4.22 -5.30 7.64
CA VAL A 237 -2.93 -5.79 8.14
C VAL A 237 -1.83 -5.56 7.09
N LYS A 238 -2.13 -5.80 5.80
CA LYS A 238 -1.19 -5.51 4.71
C LYS A 238 -0.85 -4.03 4.60
N LEU A 239 -1.84 -3.15 4.76
CA LEU A 239 -1.61 -1.71 4.74
C LEU A 239 -0.70 -1.25 5.89
N ILE A 240 -0.92 -1.78 7.10
CA ILE A 240 -0.04 -1.53 8.27
C ILE A 240 1.38 -2.01 8.01
N LEU A 241 1.54 -3.18 7.40
CA LEU A 241 2.87 -3.71 7.03
C LEU A 241 3.56 -2.83 5.99
N LEU A 242 2.83 -2.33 4.99
CA LEU A 242 3.37 -1.37 4.03
C LEU A 242 3.73 -0.02 4.68
N ASP A 243 3.00 0.43 5.71
CA ASP A 243 3.42 1.62 6.49
C ASP A 243 4.78 1.38 7.17
N ARG A 244 4.98 0.20 7.78
CA ARG A 244 6.27 -0.16 8.38
C ARG A 244 7.40 -0.23 7.35
N LEU A 245 7.14 -0.78 6.16
CA LEU A 245 8.13 -0.78 5.08
C LEU A 245 8.45 0.65 4.60
N ASN A 246 7.46 1.54 4.55
CA ASN A 246 7.68 2.95 4.20
C ASN A 246 8.48 3.69 5.28
N GLU A 247 8.25 3.41 6.56
CA GLU A 247 9.09 3.91 7.66
C GLU A 247 10.53 3.36 7.58
N LEU A 248 10.71 2.08 7.25
CA LEU A 248 12.04 1.50 7.04
C LEU A 248 12.74 2.10 5.83
N LYS A 249 12.01 2.42 4.75
CA LYS A 249 12.54 3.12 3.57
C LYS A 249 13.16 4.46 3.95
N THR A 250 12.52 5.22 4.85
CA THR A 250 13.02 6.55 5.25
C THR A 250 14.22 6.45 6.19
N LEU A 251 14.25 5.46 7.08
CA LEU A 251 15.33 5.29 8.07
C LEU A 251 16.55 4.51 7.54
N HIS A 252 16.33 3.51 6.67
CA HIS A 252 17.34 2.54 6.24
C HIS A 252 17.25 2.26 4.72
N ARG A 253 17.33 3.34 3.93
CA ARG A 253 17.16 3.30 2.47
C ARG A 253 18.03 2.25 1.78
N ASP A 254 19.32 2.16 2.11
CA ASP A 254 20.27 1.29 1.42
C ASP A 254 19.85 -0.19 1.47
N ILE A 255 19.35 -0.64 2.62
CA ILE A 255 18.87 -2.02 2.80
C ILE A 255 17.56 -2.22 2.04
N MET A 256 16.68 -1.22 2.03
CA MET A 256 15.42 -1.31 1.31
C MET A 256 15.60 -1.31 -0.21
N VAL A 257 16.66 -0.69 -0.74
CA VAL A 257 17.03 -0.77 -2.17
C VAL A 257 17.37 -2.20 -2.56
N GLU A 258 18.04 -2.97 -1.69
CA GLU A 258 18.33 -4.40 -1.91
C GLU A 258 17.05 -5.26 -1.94
N LEU A 259 16.01 -4.85 -1.20
CA LEU A 259 14.75 -5.60 -1.02
C LEU A 259 13.60 -5.12 -1.90
N ILE A 260 13.87 -4.26 -2.88
CA ILE A 260 12.84 -3.64 -3.73
C ILE A 260 11.94 -4.67 -4.45
N ILE A 261 12.53 -5.77 -4.91
CA ILE A 261 11.79 -6.84 -5.59
C ILE A 261 10.87 -7.57 -4.60
N ASP A 262 11.32 -7.78 -3.35
CA ASP A 262 10.48 -8.37 -2.31
C ASP A 262 9.29 -7.48 -1.97
N VAL A 263 9.48 -6.15 -1.94
CA VAL A 263 8.38 -5.17 -1.78
C VAL A 263 7.40 -5.28 -2.95
N LEU A 264 7.89 -5.33 -4.20
CA LEU A 264 7.05 -5.42 -5.40
C LEU A 264 6.21 -6.71 -5.47
N ARG A 265 6.54 -7.78 -4.72
CA ARG A 265 5.68 -8.97 -4.65
C ARG A 265 4.29 -8.67 -4.06
N ALA A 266 4.14 -7.61 -3.27
CA ALA A 266 2.85 -7.18 -2.74
C ALA A 266 1.86 -6.70 -3.84
N LEU A 267 2.33 -6.44 -5.06
CA LEU A 267 1.48 -6.12 -6.21
C LEU A 267 0.54 -7.27 -6.63
N SER A 268 0.88 -8.50 -6.26
CA SER A 268 0.03 -9.69 -6.49
C SER A 268 -1.32 -9.65 -5.78
N THR A 269 -1.53 -8.71 -4.86
CA THR A 269 -2.81 -8.51 -4.17
C THR A 269 -3.85 -7.85 -5.08
N LEU A 270 -5.13 -8.16 -4.89
CA LEU A 270 -6.23 -7.60 -5.70
C LEU A 270 -6.75 -6.24 -5.19
N ASN A 271 -6.09 -5.63 -4.20
CA ASN A 271 -6.55 -4.39 -3.60
C ASN A 271 -5.76 -3.20 -4.16
N LEU A 272 -6.47 -2.24 -4.74
CA LEU A 272 -5.88 -1.07 -5.41
C LEU A 272 -5.05 -0.18 -4.47
N ASP A 273 -5.44 -0.03 -3.21
CA ASP A 273 -4.71 0.83 -2.26
C ASP A 273 -3.37 0.21 -1.87
N ILE A 274 -3.34 -1.12 -1.68
CA ILE A 274 -2.10 -1.87 -1.43
C ILE A 274 -1.19 -1.78 -2.66
N GLN A 275 -1.73 -1.97 -3.86
CA GLN A 275 -0.97 -1.84 -5.10
C GLN A 275 -0.39 -0.44 -5.27
N ARG A 276 -1.19 0.62 -5.03
CA ARG A 276 -0.76 2.02 -5.11
C ARG A 276 0.40 2.30 -4.18
N LYS A 277 0.21 1.99 -2.90
CA LYS A 277 1.24 2.21 -1.88
C LYS A 277 2.51 1.39 -2.13
N THR A 278 2.37 0.18 -2.67
CA THR A 278 3.53 -0.64 -3.06
C THR A 278 4.31 0.02 -4.19
N LEU A 279 3.64 0.53 -5.23
CA LEU A 279 4.28 1.27 -6.33
C LEU A 279 4.97 2.54 -5.82
N ASP A 280 4.31 3.30 -4.94
CA ASP A 280 4.88 4.53 -4.36
C ASP A 280 6.19 4.25 -3.60
N ILE A 281 6.20 3.21 -2.76
CA ILE A 281 7.42 2.78 -2.04
C ILE A 281 8.50 2.31 -3.03
N ALA A 282 8.12 1.52 -4.03
CA ALA A 282 9.08 0.94 -4.98
C ALA A 282 9.72 2.02 -5.87
N LEU A 283 8.94 2.94 -6.44
CA LEU A 283 9.43 4.02 -7.32
C LEU A 283 10.46 4.91 -6.61
N ASP A 284 10.29 5.13 -5.31
CA ASP A 284 11.24 5.86 -4.48
C ASP A 284 12.57 5.12 -4.26
N LEU A 285 12.59 3.78 -4.35
CA LEU A 285 13.76 2.92 -4.11
C LEU A 285 14.57 2.59 -5.38
N ILE A 286 14.12 3.05 -6.55
CA ILE A 286 14.77 2.73 -7.82
C ILE A 286 16.13 3.41 -7.95
N THR A 287 17.11 2.64 -8.44
CA THR A 287 18.48 3.04 -8.76
C THR A 287 18.89 2.47 -10.12
N HIS A 288 20.01 2.94 -10.68
CA HIS A 288 20.57 2.38 -11.92
C HIS A 288 20.91 0.89 -11.84
N HIS A 289 21.11 0.36 -10.63
CA HIS A 289 21.46 -1.05 -10.44
C HIS A 289 20.25 -1.98 -10.49
N ASN A 290 19.07 -1.52 -10.04
CA ASN A 290 17.88 -2.37 -9.92
C ASN A 290 16.78 -2.07 -10.97
N ILE A 291 16.94 -0.99 -11.75
CA ILE A 291 15.92 -0.53 -12.71
C ILE A 291 15.46 -1.60 -13.70
N ASN A 292 16.39 -2.38 -14.25
CA ASN A 292 16.07 -3.39 -15.25
C ASN A 292 15.12 -4.47 -14.68
N GLU A 293 15.43 -4.98 -13.48
CA GLU A 293 14.60 -5.99 -12.82
C GLU A 293 13.22 -5.43 -12.43
N VAL A 294 13.17 -4.19 -11.92
CA VAL A 294 11.92 -3.51 -11.55
C VAL A 294 11.02 -3.35 -12.77
N VAL A 295 11.56 -2.81 -13.87
CA VAL A 295 10.81 -2.59 -15.11
C VAL A 295 10.31 -3.91 -15.67
N ASP A 296 11.12 -4.97 -15.67
CA ASP A 296 10.70 -6.28 -16.17
C ASP A 296 9.60 -6.90 -15.31
N MET A 297 9.61 -6.69 -13.99
CA MET A 297 8.50 -7.11 -13.12
C MET A 297 7.22 -6.31 -13.40
N LEU A 298 7.31 -4.99 -13.57
CA LEU A 298 6.17 -4.15 -13.92
C LEU A 298 5.58 -4.51 -15.30
N LYS A 299 6.43 -4.80 -16.29
CA LYS A 299 6.00 -5.30 -17.62
C LYS A 299 5.20 -6.60 -17.47
N LYS A 300 5.68 -7.54 -16.67
CA LYS A 300 4.98 -8.82 -16.43
C LYS A 300 3.61 -8.62 -15.79
N GLU A 301 3.50 -7.73 -14.80
CA GLU A 301 2.22 -7.40 -14.17
C GLU A 301 1.27 -6.66 -15.12
N LEU A 302 1.80 -5.79 -15.98
CA LEU A 302 1.03 -5.07 -16.98
C LEU A 302 0.40 -6.01 -18.02
N VAL A 303 1.15 -7.02 -18.47
CA VAL A 303 0.66 -8.03 -19.43
C VAL A 303 -0.45 -8.89 -18.84
N LYS A 304 -0.42 -9.18 -17.52
CA LYS A 304 -1.47 -9.94 -16.84
C LYS A 304 -2.79 -9.17 -16.71
N THR A 305 -2.73 -7.83 -16.74
CA THR A 305 -3.87 -6.97 -16.43
C THR A 305 -4.56 -6.49 -17.70
N GLN A 306 -5.85 -6.76 -17.87
CA GLN A 306 -6.56 -6.42 -19.11
C GLN A 306 -7.04 -4.96 -19.18
N SER A 307 -7.68 -4.45 -18.11
CA SER A 307 -8.19 -3.07 -18.06
C SER A 307 -8.41 -2.61 -16.60
N GLY A 308 -8.60 -1.30 -16.40
CA GLY A 308 -8.93 -0.72 -15.09
C GLY A 308 -7.83 0.16 -14.48
N GLU A 309 -8.11 0.71 -13.30
CA GLU A 309 -7.25 1.67 -12.59
C GLU A 309 -5.84 1.13 -12.32
N TYR A 310 -5.71 -0.15 -11.94
CA TYR A 310 -4.40 -0.78 -11.71
C TYR A 310 -3.51 -0.77 -12.95
N ARG A 311 -4.08 -1.02 -14.15
CA ARG A 311 -3.34 -0.98 -15.42
C ARG A 311 -2.79 0.43 -15.67
N GLN A 312 -3.59 1.46 -15.40
CA GLN A 312 -3.15 2.85 -15.53
C GLN A 312 -1.99 3.16 -14.56
N MET A 313 -2.09 2.72 -13.31
CA MET A 313 -1.01 2.90 -12.33
C MET A 313 0.30 2.23 -12.76
N LEU A 314 0.23 1.03 -13.34
CA LEU A 314 1.40 0.34 -13.88
C LEU A 314 2.02 1.08 -15.08
N ILE A 315 1.18 1.58 -16.01
CA ILE A 315 1.64 2.39 -17.15
C ILE A 315 2.37 3.65 -16.66
N GLN A 316 1.78 4.36 -15.70
CA GLN A 316 2.37 5.56 -15.11
C GLN A 316 3.68 5.26 -14.37
N ALA A 317 3.76 4.13 -13.66
CA ALA A 317 4.98 3.70 -12.99
C ALA A 317 6.10 3.37 -14.00
N ILE A 318 5.79 2.62 -15.07
CA ILE A 318 6.76 2.30 -16.14
C ILE A 318 7.21 3.56 -16.88
N HIS A 319 6.26 4.46 -17.14
CA HIS A 319 6.55 5.77 -17.74
C HIS A 319 7.52 6.58 -16.87
N ALA A 320 7.23 6.73 -15.58
CA ALA A 320 8.10 7.42 -14.63
C ALA A 320 9.51 6.81 -14.56
N CYS A 321 9.60 5.48 -14.61
CA CYS A 321 10.86 4.76 -14.70
C CYS A 321 11.65 5.14 -15.96
N ALA A 322 11.01 5.19 -17.12
CA ALA A 322 11.68 5.46 -18.39
C ALA A 322 12.10 6.91 -18.58
N VAL A 323 11.34 7.87 -18.05
CA VAL A 323 11.73 9.28 -17.99
C VAL A 323 12.94 9.47 -17.08
N LYS A 324 12.95 8.82 -15.91
CA LYS A 324 14.05 8.91 -14.94
C LYS A 324 15.31 8.17 -15.39
N PHE A 325 15.16 7.07 -16.14
CA PHE A 325 16.24 6.20 -16.60
C PHE A 325 16.14 5.99 -18.13
N PRO A 326 16.74 6.86 -18.96
CA PRO A 326 16.60 6.80 -20.41
C PRO A 326 17.07 5.49 -21.06
N GLU A 327 17.95 4.74 -20.38
CA GLU A 327 18.47 3.45 -20.85
C GLU A 327 17.38 2.39 -21.04
N VAL A 328 16.35 2.38 -20.19
CA VAL A 328 15.23 1.42 -20.31
C VAL A 328 14.15 1.90 -21.27
N ALA A 329 14.13 3.19 -21.64
CA ALA A 329 13.06 3.80 -22.42
C ALA A 329 12.83 3.10 -23.77
N SER A 330 13.91 2.74 -24.46
CA SER A 330 13.86 2.02 -25.73
C SER A 330 13.16 0.65 -25.63
N THR A 331 13.23 0.00 -24.47
CA THR A 331 12.61 -1.32 -24.24
C THR A 331 11.14 -1.23 -23.87
N VAL A 332 10.70 -0.10 -23.29
CA VAL A 332 9.32 0.06 -22.82
C VAL A 332 8.46 0.81 -23.84
N VAL A 333 9.04 1.66 -24.70
CA VAL A 333 8.29 2.49 -25.64
C VAL A 333 7.37 1.66 -26.54
N HIS A 334 7.88 0.56 -27.11
CA HIS A 334 7.08 -0.32 -27.97
C HIS A 334 5.93 -0.99 -27.23
N LEU A 335 6.14 -1.38 -25.96
CA LEU A 335 5.09 -1.93 -25.13
C LEU A 335 4.03 -0.87 -24.86
N LEU A 336 4.42 0.34 -24.44
CA LEU A 336 3.49 1.41 -24.13
C LEU A 336 2.68 1.87 -25.36
N MET A 337 3.24 1.81 -26.56
CA MET A 337 2.53 2.18 -27.79
C MET A 337 1.28 1.36 -28.07
N ASP A 338 1.19 0.12 -27.56
CA ASP A 338 -0.01 -0.72 -27.69
C ASP A 338 -1.23 -0.12 -26.96
N PHE A 339 -0.99 0.88 -26.12
CA PHE A 339 -1.98 1.54 -25.27
C PHE A 339 -2.42 2.90 -25.82
N LEU A 340 -1.91 3.32 -26.99
CA LEU A 340 -2.36 4.55 -27.68
C LEU A 340 -3.83 4.51 -28.08
N GLY A 341 -4.39 3.31 -28.26
CA GLY A 341 -5.81 3.08 -28.54
C GLY A 341 -6.68 2.79 -27.31
N ASP A 342 -6.17 2.96 -26.08
CA ASP A 342 -6.93 2.65 -24.88
C ASP A 342 -8.16 3.58 -24.74
N SER A 343 -9.23 3.01 -24.20
CA SER A 343 -10.47 3.71 -23.80
C SER A 343 -10.21 4.86 -22.83
N ASN A 344 -9.18 4.73 -21.97
CA ASN A 344 -8.79 5.78 -21.04
C ASN A 344 -7.91 6.83 -21.72
N VAL A 345 -8.54 7.95 -22.09
CA VAL A 345 -7.89 9.07 -22.78
C VAL A 345 -6.71 9.66 -22.00
N VAL A 346 -6.73 9.66 -20.67
CA VAL A 346 -5.63 10.21 -19.85
C VAL A 346 -4.39 9.34 -19.99
N SER A 347 -4.53 8.02 -19.85
CA SER A 347 -3.41 7.08 -20.01
C SER A 347 -2.86 7.10 -21.43
N ALA A 348 -3.72 7.13 -22.45
CA ALA A 348 -3.28 7.19 -23.85
C ALA A 348 -2.57 8.52 -24.17
N LEU A 349 -2.96 9.62 -23.51
CA LEU A 349 -2.29 10.91 -23.62
C LEU A 349 -0.89 10.89 -22.98
N ASP A 350 -0.76 10.34 -21.78
CA ASP A 350 0.55 10.17 -21.11
C ASP A 350 1.51 9.35 -22.00
N VAL A 351 1.00 8.26 -22.60
CA VAL A 351 1.76 7.41 -23.52
C VAL A 351 2.21 8.16 -24.77
N VAL A 352 1.33 8.91 -25.44
CA VAL A 352 1.73 9.59 -26.69
C VAL A 352 2.70 10.75 -26.45
N VAL A 353 2.56 11.44 -25.32
CA VAL A 353 3.51 12.47 -24.89
C VAL A 353 4.87 11.84 -24.58
N PHE A 354 4.90 10.67 -23.95
CA PHE A 354 6.13 9.93 -23.75
C PHE A 354 6.80 9.49 -25.06
N VAL A 355 6.03 8.92 -25.99
CA VAL A 355 6.57 8.51 -27.30
C VAL A 355 7.17 9.71 -28.02
N ARG A 356 6.54 10.88 -27.91
CA ARG A 356 7.05 12.15 -28.43
C ARG A 356 8.39 12.54 -27.82
N GLU A 357 8.56 12.40 -26.51
CA GLU A 357 9.81 12.70 -25.82
C GLU A 357 10.93 11.72 -26.18
N ILE A 358 10.60 10.42 -26.29
CA ILE A 358 11.58 9.37 -26.63
C ILE A 358 12.04 9.47 -28.09
N ILE A 359 11.14 9.77 -29.03
CA ILE A 359 11.54 9.90 -30.44
C ILE A 359 12.48 11.11 -30.65
N GLU A 360 12.31 12.16 -29.85
CA GLU A 360 13.18 13.34 -29.86
C GLU A 360 14.57 13.01 -29.29
N THR A 361 14.59 12.38 -28.11
CA THR A 361 15.82 12.09 -27.33
C THR A 361 16.61 10.89 -27.84
N ASN A 362 15.98 9.90 -28.48
CA ASN A 362 16.62 8.65 -28.95
C ASN A 362 16.56 8.47 -30.47
N PRO A 363 17.51 9.05 -31.23
CA PRO A 363 17.55 8.93 -32.69
C PRO A 363 17.60 7.50 -33.24
N LYS A 364 18.23 6.57 -32.50
CA LYS A 364 18.44 5.18 -32.93
C LYS A 364 17.14 4.37 -33.01
N SER A 365 16.13 4.73 -32.22
CA SER A 365 14.86 4.01 -32.13
C SER A 365 13.78 4.60 -33.03
N ARG A 366 14.05 5.73 -33.70
CA ARG A 366 13.05 6.51 -34.47
C ARG A 366 12.32 5.68 -35.52
N VAL A 367 13.08 4.98 -36.38
CA VAL A 367 12.50 4.15 -37.45
C VAL A 367 11.54 3.12 -36.87
N SER A 368 11.96 2.42 -35.81
CA SER A 368 11.13 1.40 -35.16
C SER A 368 9.89 2.00 -34.49
N ILE A 369 9.99 3.17 -33.84
CA ILE A 369 8.86 3.88 -33.25
C ILE A 369 7.88 4.31 -34.36
N ILE A 370 8.36 4.86 -35.47
CA ILE A 370 7.49 5.28 -36.58
C ILE A 370 6.78 4.08 -37.19
N THR A 371 7.49 3.00 -37.51
CA THR A 371 6.86 1.78 -38.03
C THR A 371 5.77 1.28 -37.08
N ARG A 372 6.07 1.17 -35.77
CA ARG A 372 5.07 0.73 -34.79
C ARG A 372 3.90 1.70 -34.64
N LEU A 373 4.13 3.01 -34.79
CA LEU A 373 3.08 4.02 -34.70
C LEU A 373 2.12 3.91 -35.88
N LEU A 374 2.64 3.70 -37.09
CA LEU A 374 1.83 3.45 -38.29
C LEU A 374 0.99 2.17 -38.13
N ASP A 375 1.58 1.10 -37.59
CA ASP A 375 0.92 -0.17 -37.30
C ASP A 375 -0.13 -0.10 -36.17
N THR A 376 -0.14 0.97 -35.37
CA THR A 376 -1.09 1.13 -34.26
C THR A 376 -2.04 2.30 -34.48
N PHE A 377 -1.83 3.11 -35.51
CA PHE A 377 -2.55 4.36 -35.75
C PHE A 377 -4.06 4.15 -35.89
N TYR A 378 -4.50 3.06 -36.52
CA TYR A 378 -5.92 2.74 -36.70
C TYR A 378 -6.66 2.41 -35.39
N HIS A 379 -5.94 2.10 -34.32
CA HIS A 379 -6.52 1.89 -32.99
C HIS A 379 -6.78 3.20 -32.23
N ILE A 380 -6.16 4.31 -32.64
CA ILE A 380 -6.24 5.59 -31.93
C ILE A 380 -7.60 6.25 -32.20
N ARG A 381 -8.52 6.09 -31.25
CA ARG A 381 -9.86 6.72 -31.31
C ARG A 381 -9.93 8.05 -30.55
N ALA A 382 -8.96 8.32 -29.68
CA ALA A 382 -8.97 9.50 -28.83
C ALA A 382 -8.53 10.76 -29.59
N GLY A 383 -9.44 11.72 -29.76
CA GLY A 383 -9.18 12.98 -30.47
C GLY A 383 -8.11 13.86 -29.84
N LYS A 384 -7.78 13.68 -28.55
CA LYS A 384 -6.65 14.35 -27.90
C LYS A 384 -5.29 13.69 -28.18
N VAL A 385 -5.27 12.41 -28.54
CA VAL A 385 -4.06 11.61 -28.76
C VAL A 385 -3.65 11.65 -30.23
N CYS A 386 -4.64 11.58 -31.13
CA CYS A 386 -4.44 11.58 -32.58
C CYS A 386 -3.58 12.76 -33.10
N PRO A 387 -3.75 14.02 -32.64
CA PRO A 387 -2.91 15.13 -33.07
C PRO A 387 -1.42 14.94 -32.75
N TYR A 388 -1.10 14.35 -31.59
CA TYR A 388 0.30 14.04 -31.23
C TYR A 388 0.86 12.94 -32.13
N ALA A 389 0.08 11.88 -32.40
CA ALA A 389 0.50 10.83 -33.32
C ALA A 389 0.73 11.36 -34.75
N LEU A 390 -0.16 12.21 -35.25
CA LEU A 390 0.00 12.89 -36.55
C LEU A 390 1.21 13.82 -36.58
N TRP A 391 1.46 14.55 -35.50
CA TRP A 391 2.66 15.39 -35.38
C TRP A 391 3.93 14.55 -35.44
N ILE A 392 3.98 13.42 -34.73
CA ILE A 392 5.12 12.50 -34.75
C ILE A 392 5.36 11.97 -36.17
N ILE A 393 4.33 11.53 -36.87
CA ILE A 393 4.43 11.06 -38.27
C ILE A 393 4.92 12.19 -39.18
N GLY A 394 4.35 13.39 -39.06
CA GLY A 394 4.69 14.52 -39.91
C GLY A 394 6.11 15.05 -39.73
N GLU A 395 6.63 15.04 -38.51
CA GLU A 395 7.96 15.57 -38.19
C GLU A 395 9.08 14.53 -38.43
N TYR A 396 8.80 13.24 -38.15
CA TYR A 396 9.84 12.21 -38.09
C TYR A 396 9.80 11.16 -39.20
N CYS A 397 8.83 11.18 -40.12
CA CYS A 397 8.95 10.46 -41.39
C CYS A 397 9.91 11.21 -42.31
N LEU A 398 11.19 10.82 -42.31
CA LEU A 398 12.25 11.56 -43.01
C LEU A 398 12.59 10.95 -44.38
N SER A 399 12.39 9.65 -44.56
CA SER A 399 12.62 8.97 -45.84
C SER A 399 11.38 8.97 -46.72
N LEU A 400 11.57 8.91 -48.04
CA LEU A 400 10.47 8.86 -49.01
C LEU A 400 9.51 7.68 -48.72
N SER A 401 10.07 6.51 -48.39
CA SER A 401 9.30 5.31 -48.07
C SER A 401 8.45 5.47 -46.80
N GLU A 402 8.99 6.08 -45.75
CA GLU A 402 8.23 6.37 -44.51
C GLU A 402 7.12 7.39 -44.75
N VAL A 403 7.37 8.40 -45.58
CA VAL A 403 6.37 9.42 -45.95
C VAL A 403 5.23 8.81 -46.75
N GLU A 404 5.53 7.98 -47.76
CA GLU A 404 4.53 7.28 -48.55
C GLU A 404 3.68 6.35 -47.69
N SER A 405 4.33 5.57 -46.81
CA SER A 405 3.66 4.69 -45.85
C SER A 405 2.76 5.49 -44.90
N GLY A 406 3.27 6.58 -44.31
CA GLY A 406 2.49 7.44 -43.41
C GLY A 406 1.27 8.07 -44.08
N ILE A 407 1.42 8.60 -45.30
CA ILE A 407 0.30 9.14 -46.08
C ILE A 407 -0.72 8.04 -46.41
N SER A 408 -0.25 6.84 -46.76
CA SER A 408 -1.12 5.69 -47.05
C SER A 408 -1.96 5.30 -45.83
N THR A 409 -1.33 5.14 -44.66
CA THR A 409 -2.00 4.82 -43.40
C THR A 409 -3.04 5.88 -43.03
N ILE A 410 -2.71 7.17 -43.16
CA ILE A 410 -3.64 8.27 -42.87
C ILE A 410 -4.84 8.23 -43.83
N LYS A 411 -4.61 8.08 -45.15
CA LYS A 411 -5.69 7.96 -46.14
C LYS A 411 -6.61 6.78 -45.84
N GLN A 412 -6.03 5.63 -45.52
CA GLN A 412 -6.80 4.43 -45.19
C GLN A 412 -7.67 4.64 -43.94
N CYS A 413 -7.18 5.35 -42.93
CA CYS A 413 -7.94 5.64 -41.71
C CYS A 413 -9.06 6.67 -41.92
N LEU A 414 -8.91 7.59 -42.88
CA LEU A 414 -9.92 8.59 -43.23
C LEU A 414 -11.05 8.04 -44.11
N GLY A 415 -10.81 6.93 -44.80
CA GLY A 415 -11.75 6.34 -45.75
C GLY A 415 -11.88 7.14 -47.05
N GLU A 416 -12.92 6.86 -47.83
CA GLU A 416 -13.18 7.61 -49.06
C GLU A 416 -13.51 9.07 -48.74
N LEU A 417 -12.85 9.99 -49.46
CA LEU A 417 -13.08 11.41 -49.31
C LEU A 417 -14.54 11.72 -49.70
N PRO A 418 -15.30 12.47 -48.88
CA PRO A 418 -16.74 12.68 -49.08
C PRO A 418 -17.13 13.44 -50.38
N PHE A 419 -16.15 13.84 -51.20
CA PHE A 419 -16.35 14.68 -52.38
C PHE A 419 -15.85 14.06 -53.70
N TYR A 420 -15.48 12.77 -53.73
CA TYR A 420 -15.05 12.12 -54.98
C TYR A 420 -16.00 11.00 -55.40
N SER A 421 -17.13 11.36 -56.02
CA SER A 421 -17.81 10.44 -56.93
C SER A 421 -16.96 10.36 -58.18
N VAL A 422 -16.42 9.18 -58.50
CA VAL A 422 -15.84 8.92 -59.83
C VAL A 422 -16.95 9.20 -60.84
N SER A 423 -16.89 10.34 -61.52
CA SER A 423 -17.80 10.66 -62.61
C SER A 423 -17.46 9.73 -63.77
N GLU A 424 -18.21 8.63 -63.90
CA GLU A 424 -18.27 7.84 -65.12
C GLU A 424 -18.80 8.75 -66.25
N GLU A 425 -17.94 9.03 -67.23
CA GLU A 425 -18.38 9.56 -68.51
C GLU A 425 -19.14 8.48 -69.27
N SER A 426 -20.48 8.45 -69.17
CA SER A 426 -21.38 7.97 -70.24
C SER A 426 -22.87 8.24 -69.96
N GLU A 427 -23.44 9.19 -70.72
CA GLU A 427 -24.79 9.26 -71.33
C GLU A 427 -26.10 8.95 -70.53
N THR A 428 -26.73 10.02 -69.99
CA THR A 428 -28.20 10.36 -69.96
C THR A 428 -29.25 9.37 -69.34
N PRO A 429 -30.53 9.78 -69.09
CA PRO A 429 -31.02 10.23 -67.79
C PRO A 429 -32.15 9.35 -67.18
N ASP A 430 -32.57 9.69 -65.96
CA ASP A 430 -33.73 9.20 -65.18
C ASP A 430 -33.58 7.94 -64.31
N ARG A 431 -33.27 8.16 -63.02
CA ARG A 431 -34.23 8.08 -61.90
C ARG A 431 -33.52 8.23 -60.56
N PHE A 432 -34.13 9.01 -59.68
CA PHE A 432 -33.79 9.16 -58.27
C PHE A 432 -33.58 7.82 -57.56
N THR A 433 -32.52 7.70 -56.78
CA THR A 433 -32.53 7.04 -55.47
C THR A 433 -31.55 7.77 -54.56
N ILE A 434 -32.11 8.59 -53.66
CA ILE A 434 -31.39 9.03 -52.46
C ILE A 434 -31.26 7.79 -51.57
N CYS A 435 -30.05 7.29 -51.37
CA CYS A 435 -29.75 6.34 -50.32
C CYS A 435 -28.81 6.99 -49.30
N SER A 436 -29.20 6.84 -48.04
CA SER A 436 -28.77 7.62 -46.88
C SER A 436 -27.39 7.26 -46.33
N ALA A 437 -26.70 8.30 -45.84
CA ALA A 437 -26.01 8.39 -44.55
C ALA A 437 -24.91 7.37 -44.19
N TYR A 438 -23.71 7.91 -43.94
CA TYR A 438 -22.99 7.63 -42.69
C TYR A 438 -22.48 8.95 -42.07
N THR A 439 -23.03 9.28 -40.91
CA THR A 439 -22.59 10.40 -40.07
C THR A 439 -21.59 9.85 -39.06
N THR A 440 -20.31 10.16 -39.19
CA THR A 440 -19.32 9.90 -38.13
C THR A 440 -19.30 11.08 -37.15
N LYS A 441 -20.16 11.00 -36.13
CA LYS A 441 -20.09 11.85 -34.93
C LYS A 441 -18.84 11.50 -34.12
N SER A 442 -17.85 12.40 -34.08
CA SER A 442 -16.96 12.64 -32.92
C SER A 442 -15.92 13.71 -33.26
N MET A 443 -16.18 14.94 -32.83
CA MET A 443 -15.34 16.13 -33.05
C MET A 443 -14.93 16.68 -31.67
N TYR A 444 -13.64 16.86 -31.39
CA TYR A 444 -13.17 17.51 -30.15
C TYR A 444 -12.05 18.51 -30.43
N ARG A 445 -12.18 19.70 -29.84
CA ARG A 445 -11.31 20.88 -29.97
C ARG A 445 -10.34 20.92 -28.78
N THR A 446 -9.05 21.19 -29.01
CA THR A 446 -8.09 21.58 -27.95
C THR A 446 -7.18 22.70 -28.45
N THR A 447 -6.89 23.66 -27.56
CA THR A 447 -6.08 24.87 -27.78
C THR A 447 -4.91 24.83 -26.79
N ASP A 448 -3.67 24.77 -27.27
CA ASP A 448 -2.48 25.25 -26.55
C ASP A 448 -1.34 25.53 -27.55
N TYR A 449 -0.68 26.68 -27.39
CA TYR A 449 0.25 27.31 -28.35
C TYR A 449 1.68 27.29 -27.82
N TYR A 450 2.68 26.90 -28.63
CA TYR A 450 4.09 27.30 -28.43
C TYR A 450 4.89 27.37 -29.73
N SER A 451 5.61 28.47 -29.93
CA SER A 451 6.62 28.68 -30.98
C SER A 451 7.99 28.93 -30.35
N ARG A 452 9.06 28.33 -30.89
CA ARG A 452 10.46 28.64 -30.53
C ARG A 452 11.27 28.82 -31.82
N SER A 453 12.03 29.91 -31.87
CA SER A 453 12.87 30.33 -33.00
C SER A 453 14.13 29.46 -33.12
N LEU A 454 14.42 28.96 -34.32
CA LEU A 454 15.66 28.23 -34.66
C LEU A 454 16.43 28.90 -35.82
N GLN A 455 17.76 28.76 -35.74
CA GLN A 455 18.85 29.46 -36.44
C GLN A 455 18.92 29.29 -37.98
N PRO A 456 19.66 30.18 -38.69
CA PRO A 456 19.64 30.25 -40.15
C PRO A 456 20.49 29.15 -40.80
N GLY A 457 19.84 28.19 -41.47
CA GLY A 457 20.55 27.18 -42.27
C GLY A 457 19.67 26.04 -42.83
N CYS A 458 18.59 25.68 -42.13
CA CYS A 458 17.54 24.81 -42.66
C CYS A 458 16.27 25.65 -42.92
N LYS A 459 15.84 25.77 -44.17
CA LYS A 459 14.58 26.44 -44.51
C LYS A 459 13.39 25.52 -44.22
N ILE A 460 12.99 25.45 -42.96
CA ILE A 460 11.62 25.07 -42.60
C ILE A 460 10.81 26.38 -42.65
N ALA A 461 9.89 26.49 -43.61
CA ALA A 461 8.97 27.61 -43.66
C ALA A 461 8.01 27.49 -42.46
N GLY A 462 8.16 28.40 -41.50
CA GLY A 462 7.64 28.25 -40.14
C GLY A 462 6.13 28.04 -39.99
N VAL A 463 5.75 27.53 -38.82
CA VAL A 463 4.36 27.42 -38.37
C VAL A 463 3.82 28.83 -38.11
N ARG A 464 2.85 29.29 -38.90
CA ARG A 464 2.05 30.50 -38.60
C ARG A 464 0.64 30.11 -38.21
N VAL A 465 0.24 30.51 -37.01
CA VAL A 465 -1.14 30.41 -36.54
C VAL A 465 -1.76 31.81 -36.62
N TYR A 466 -2.80 31.98 -37.43
CA TYR A 466 -3.60 33.20 -37.45
C TYR A 466 -4.80 33.01 -36.52
N SER A 467 -4.93 33.89 -35.53
CA SER A 467 -6.14 34.04 -34.74
C SER A 467 -6.87 35.28 -35.21
N ASN A 468 -7.84 35.11 -36.12
CA ASN A 468 -8.91 36.08 -36.28
C ASN A 468 -10.20 35.34 -35.89
N ALA A 469 -10.95 35.94 -34.98
CA ALA A 469 -12.12 35.37 -34.34
C ALA A 469 -13.12 34.84 -35.37
N LEU A 470 -13.08 33.52 -35.62
CA LEU A 470 -14.14 32.60 -36.10
C LEU A 470 -13.59 31.36 -36.83
N ASP A 471 -12.30 31.30 -37.19
CA ASP A 471 -11.70 30.14 -37.86
C ASP A 471 -10.33 29.77 -37.28
N LEU A 472 -10.22 28.58 -36.68
CA LEU A 472 -8.94 27.98 -36.30
C LEU A 472 -8.48 27.09 -37.46
N ARG A 473 -7.51 27.59 -38.25
CA ARG A 473 -6.84 26.82 -39.30
C ARG A 473 -5.50 26.30 -38.78
N LEU A 474 -5.37 24.99 -38.63
CA LEU A 474 -4.07 24.35 -38.37
C LEU A 474 -3.47 23.98 -39.73
N GLN A 475 -2.35 24.59 -40.09
CA GLN A 475 -1.60 24.26 -41.31
C GLN A 475 -0.33 23.51 -40.90
N ILE A 476 -0.25 22.23 -41.25
CA ILE A 476 0.96 21.44 -41.05
C ILE A 476 1.69 21.39 -42.40
N PHE A 477 2.89 21.96 -42.42
CA PHE A 477 3.78 21.91 -43.58
C PHE A 477 4.75 20.74 -43.40
N VAL A 478 4.64 19.72 -44.25
CA VAL A 478 5.63 18.64 -44.35
C VAL A 478 6.28 18.73 -45.74
N GLY A 479 7.41 19.43 -45.84
CA GLY A 479 8.11 19.63 -47.11
C GLY A 479 7.26 20.34 -48.19
N ARG A 480 6.95 19.64 -49.29
CA ARG A 480 6.09 20.14 -50.39
C ARG A 480 4.60 19.82 -50.23
N LEU A 481 4.19 19.15 -49.15
CA LEU A 481 2.79 18.86 -48.86
C LEU A 481 2.21 19.86 -47.86
N MET A 482 1.06 20.42 -48.22
CA MET A 482 0.24 21.26 -47.37
C MET A 482 -0.98 20.46 -46.91
N VAL A 483 -1.09 20.22 -45.60
CA VAL A 483 -2.29 19.65 -45.00
C VAL A 483 -2.97 20.73 -44.18
N THR A 484 -4.17 21.11 -44.60
CA THR A 484 -5.00 22.13 -43.95
C THR A 484 -6.12 21.47 -43.16
N PHE A 485 -6.17 21.74 -41.86
CA PHE A 485 -7.29 21.41 -40.99
C PHE A 485 -8.10 22.69 -40.74
N SER A 486 -9.35 22.72 -41.20
CA SER A 486 -10.30 23.79 -40.87
C SER A 486 -11.31 23.26 -39.87
N ILE A 487 -11.32 23.82 -38.66
CA ILE A 487 -12.32 23.47 -37.63
C ILE A 487 -13.47 24.47 -37.72
N MET A 488 -14.49 24.15 -38.52
CA MET A 488 -15.77 24.86 -38.50
C MET A 488 -16.62 24.34 -37.33
N PRO A 489 -17.59 25.11 -36.79
CA PRO A 489 -18.34 24.75 -35.59
C PRO A 489 -19.25 23.51 -35.67
N ALA A 490 -19.24 22.75 -36.77
CA ALA A 490 -20.11 21.60 -36.96
C ALA A 490 -19.49 20.43 -37.73
N ASP A 491 -18.45 20.65 -38.54
CA ASP A 491 -17.87 19.62 -39.41
C ASP A 491 -16.34 19.76 -39.54
N MET A 492 -15.62 18.63 -39.45
CA MET A 492 -14.17 18.58 -39.67
C MET A 492 -13.89 18.29 -41.15
N VAL A 493 -13.35 19.27 -41.88
CA VAL A 493 -12.97 19.10 -43.28
C VAL A 493 -11.45 18.95 -43.39
N ILE A 494 -11.00 17.81 -43.92
CA ILE A 494 -9.58 17.54 -44.19
C ILE A 494 -9.34 17.80 -45.68
N SER A 495 -8.41 18.71 -45.97
CA SER A 495 -8.00 19.02 -47.35
C SER A 495 -6.50 18.79 -47.50
N VAL A 496 -6.14 17.86 -48.40
CA VAL A 496 -4.77 17.55 -48.78
C VAL A 496 -4.55 18.09 -50.19
N LEU A 497 -3.72 19.14 -50.33
CA LEU A 497 -3.36 19.69 -51.63
C LEU A 497 -2.07 19.00 -52.13
N GLY A 498 -2.19 18.21 -53.20
CA GLY A 498 -1.07 17.62 -53.92
C GLY A 498 -0.46 18.59 -54.95
N PRO A 499 0.76 18.34 -55.45
CA PRO A 499 1.43 19.23 -56.39
C PRO A 499 0.76 19.17 -57.77
N SER A 500 0.30 20.31 -58.29
CA SER A 500 -0.10 20.42 -59.70
C SER A 500 1.15 20.33 -60.58
N LEU A 501 1.32 19.22 -61.29
CA LEU A 501 2.25 19.14 -62.42
C LEU A 501 1.82 20.16 -63.47
N GLY A 502 2.70 21.12 -63.75
CA GLY A 502 2.44 22.18 -64.72
C GLY A 502 2.27 21.61 -66.13
N THR A 503 1.09 21.81 -66.71
CA THR A 503 0.89 21.81 -68.15
C THR A 503 0.77 23.26 -68.61
N THR A 504 1.76 23.63 -69.41
CA THR A 504 1.87 24.84 -70.22
C THR A 504 0.56 25.15 -70.95
N ARG A 505 -0.02 26.33 -70.70
CA ARG A 505 -0.88 27.00 -71.68
C ARG A 505 -0.45 28.46 -71.79
N GLN A 506 0.09 28.76 -72.97
CA GLN A 506 0.34 30.10 -73.49
C GLN A 506 -0.94 30.92 -73.42
N ASN A 507 -0.88 32.07 -72.75
CA ASN A 507 -1.87 33.13 -72.95
C ASN A 507 -1.48 33.89 -74.22
N HIS A 508 -2.28 33.71 -75.26
CA HIS A 508 -2.43 34.70 -76.32
C HIS A 508 -3.09 35.96 -75.72
N LEU A 509 -2.50 37.11 -76.03
CA LEU A 509 -3.13 38.42 -75.91
C LEU A 509 -4.40 38.46 -76.79
N CYS A 510 -5.45 39.10 -76.26
CA CYS A 510 -6.38 39.87 -77.08
C CYS A 510 -6.93 41.04 -76.24
N ASN A 511 -6.48 42.24 -76.64
CA ASN A 511 -6.95 43.62 -76.46
C ASN A 511 -7.53 44.08 -75.12
#